data_AF-A0A9D1KKI9-F1
#
_entry.id   AF-A0A9D1KKI9-F1
#
_cell.length_a   1.000
_cell.length_b   1.000
_cell.length_c   1.000
_cell.angle_alpha   90.00
_cell.angle_beta   90.00
_cell.angle_gamma   90.00
#
_symmetry.space_group_name_H-M   'P 1'
#
loop_
_entity.id
_entity.type
_entity.pdbx_description
1 polymer ?
#
loop_
_entity_poly.entity_id
_entity_poly.type
_entity_poly.pdbx_seq_one_letter_code
_entity_poly.pdbx_strand_id
1 'polypeptide(L)'
;MTQDVSPTRQDLVESTAEALVSVIGASIAEAGEAHLCLTGGTIAKRLYAHLGTTAADALDWSRVHLWWGDERWVPAGDEDRNDAQAQAGLGPIWDRAVRHPMPAS
;
A
#
# COMPACT_ATOMS: atom_id res chain seq x y z
N MET A 1 1.89 5.36 -22.51
CA MET A 1 0.88 5.85 -21.55
C MET A 1 -0.36 5.01 -21.74
N THR A 2 -0.73 4.23 -20.73
CA THR A 2 -1.95 3.40 -20.74
C THR A 2 -3.00 4.11 -19.90
N GLN A 3 -4.26 4.09 -20.33
CA GLN A 3 -5.39 4.60 -19.57
C GLN A 3 -6.39 3.47 -19.37
N ASP A 4 -6.67 3.15 -18.12
CA ASP A 4 -7.75 2.25 -17.73
C ASP A 4 -8.87 3.07 -17.08
N VAL A 5 -10.13 2.72 -17.36
CA VAL A 5 -11.30 3.44 -16.88
C VAL A 5 -12.25 2.44 -16.25
N SER A 6 -12.39 2.56 -14.93
CA SER A 6 -13.29 1.72 -14.14
C SER A 6 -14.64 2.42 -13.93
N PRO A 7 -15.78 1.71 -14.03
CA PRO A 7 -17.11 2.31 -13.88
C PRO A 7 -17.37 2.89 -12.49
N THR A 8 -16.84 2.24 -11.45
CA THR A 8 -16.98 2.67 -10.06
C THR A 8 -15.63 2.76 -9.34
N ARG A 9 -15.65 3.41 -8.18
CA ARG A 9 -14.49 3.44 -7.27
C ARG A 9 -14.12 2.03 -6.77
N GLN A 10 -15.10 1.15 -6.63
CA GLN A 10 -14.87 -0.22 -6.16
C GLN A 10 -14.14 -1.01 -7.25
N ASP A 11 -14.63 -0.94 -8.49
CA ASP A 11 -14.00 -1.61 -9.63
C ASP A 11 -12.54 -1.12 -9.82
N LEU A 12 -12.30 0.18 -9.63
CA LEU A 12 -10.95 0.75 -9.67
C LEU A 12 -10.04 0.16 -8.58
N VAL A 13 -10.55 0.02 -7.36
CA VAL A 13 -9.79 -0.52 -6.24
C VAL A 13 -9.42 -1.98 -6.48
N GLU A 14 -10.39 -2.79 -6.94
CA GLU A 14 -10.20 -4.22 -7.20
C GLU A 14 -9.19 -4.43 -8.33
N SER A 15 -9.38 -3.79 -9.49
CA SER A 15 -8.46 -3.93 -10.62
C SER A 15 -7.05 -3.42 -10.30
N THR A 16 -6.95 -2.32 -9.54
CA THR A 16 -5.65 -1.78 -9.11
C THR A 16 -4.98 -2.71 -8.10
N ALA A 17 -5.72 -3.34 -7.19
CA ALA A 17 -5.18 -4.28 -6.21
C ALA A 17 -4.59 -5.51 -6.91
N GLU A 18 -5.32 -6.09 -7.86
CA GLU A 18 -4.88 -7.24 -8.64
C GLU A 18 -3.60 -6.92 -9.44
N ALA A 19 -3.62 -5.78 -10.15
CA ALA A 19 -2.46 -5.32 -10.91
C ALA A 19 -1.24 -5.07 -10.00
N LEU A 20 -1.44 -4.44 -8.84
CA LEU A 20 -0.38 -4.15 -7.89
C LEU A 20 0.23 -5.43 -7.30
N VAL A 21 -0.59 -6.39 -6.86
CA VAL A 21 -0.10 -7.69 -6.35
C VAL A 21 0.71 -8.42 -7.41
N SER A 22 0.26 -8.41 -8.67
CA SER A 22 0.98 -9.00 -9.79
C SER A 22 2.36 -8.36 -9.99
N VAL A 23 2.44 -7.02 -9.99
CA VAL A 23 3.69 -6.28 -10.14
C VAL A 23 4.64 -6.52 -8.95
N ILE A 24 4.14 -6.52 -7.72
CA ILE A 24 4.94 -6.80 -6.53
C ILE A 24 5.50 -8.23 -6.60
N GLY A 25 4.66 -9.21 -6.93
CA GLY A 25 5.08 -10.61 -7.06
C GLY A 25 6.16 -10.78 -8.13
N ALA A 26 6.02 -10.11 -9.28
CA ALA A 26 7.04 -10.11 -10.33
C ALA A 26 8.37 -9.50 -9.83
N SER A 27 8.32 -8.35 -9.13
CA SER A 27 9.51 -7.72 -8.55
C SER A 27 10.22 -8.63 -7.55
N ILE A 28 9.46 -9.30 -6.66
CA ILE A 28 10.02 -10.26 -5.70
C ILE A 28 10.68 -11.44 -6.43
N ALA A 29 10.04 -11.96 -7.49
CA ALA A 29 10.58 -13.07 -8.26
C ALA A 29 11.88 -12.71 -9.01
N GLU A 30 11.97 -11.47 -9.50
CA GLU A 30 13.13 -10.99 -10.28
C GLU A 30 14.30 -10.52 -9.39
N ALA A 31 14.01 -9.72 -8.36
CA ALA A 31 15.02 -9.02 -7.57
C ALA A 31 15.13 -9.51 -6.12
N GLY A 32 14.24 -10.41 -5.68
CA GLY A 32 14.17 -10.90 -4.31
C GLY A 32 13.37 -10.00 -3.36
N GLU A 33 13.08 -8.76 -3.76
CA GLU A 33 12.34 -7.76 -2.99
C GLU A 33 11.49 -6.85 -3.90
N ALA A 34 10.58 -6.10 -3.29
CA ALA A 34 9.78 -5.09 -3.98
C ALA A 34 9.73 -3.79 -3.18
N HIS A 35 9.84 -2.66 -3.86
CA HIS A 35 9.75 -1.33 -3.24
C HIS A 35 8.48 -0.63 -3.73
N LEU A 36 7.61 -0.28 -2.78
CA LEU A 36 6.34 0.38 -3.05
C LEU A 36 6.30 1.74 -2.37
N CYS A 37 6.10 2.79 -3.16
CA CYS A 37 5.85 4.14 -2.66
C CYS A 37 4.34 4.37 -2.48
N LEU A 38 3.93 4.55 -1.23
CA LEU A 38 2.56 4.77 -0.78
C LEU A 38 2.20 6.27 -0.79
N THR A 39 0.89 6.53 -0.74
CA THR A 39 0.34 7.89 -0.72
C THR A 39 -0.89 7.95 0.16
N GLY A 40 -1.25 9.15 0.61
CA GLY A 40 -2.51 9.39 1.29
C GLY A 40 -3.71 9.44 0.35
N GLY A 41 -4.86 9.83 0.91
CA GLY A 41 -6.06 10.11 0.15
C GLY A 41 -7.07 8.97 0.08
N THR A 42 -8.27 9.31 -0.37
CA THR A 42 -9.46 8.47 -0.15
C THR A 42 -9.45 7.15 -0.94
N ILE A 43 -8.90 7.14 -2.15
CA ILE A 43 -8.80 5.90 -2.95
C ILE A 43 -7.68 5.00 -2.43
N ALA A 44 -6.52 5.57 -2.08
CA ALA A 44 -5.42 4.81 -1.49
C ALA A 44 -5.85 4.08 -0.21
N LYS A 45 -6.57 4.76 0.69
CA LYS A 45 -7.13 4.13 1.90
C LYS A 45 -8.02 2.93 1.59
N ARG A 46 -8.87 3.01 0.56
CA ARG A 46 -9.74 1.90 0.13
C ARG A 46 -8.93 0.75 -0.44
N LEU A 47 -7.91 1.06 -1.24
CA LEU A 47 -6.97 0.08 -1.77
C LEU A 47 -6.23 -0.65 -0.64
N TYR A 48 -5.74 0.06 0.37
CA TYR A 48 -5.07 -0.55 1.52
C TYR A 48 -5.98 -1.49 2.29
N ALA A 49 -7.21 -1.07 2.61
CA ALA A 49 -8.20 -1.92 3.26
C ALA A 49 -8.56 -3.17 2.42
N HIS A 50 -8.64 -3.01 1.09
CA HIS A 50 -8.89 -4.14 0.20
C HIS A 50 -7.71 -5.12 0.21
N LEU A 51 -6.47 -4.64 0.00
CA LEU A 51 -5.27 -5.47 0.05
C LEU A 51 -5.10 -6.19 1.39
N GLY A 52 -5.33 -5.49 2.51
CA GLY A 52 -5.22 -6.06 3.85
C GLY A 52 -6.18 -7.23 4.09
N THR A 53 -7.30 -7.29 3.36
CA THR A 53 -8.29 -8.38 3.47
C THR A 53 -8.11 -9.46 2.41
N THR A 54 -7.71 -9.12 1.19
CA THR A 54 -7.68 -10.06 0.06
C THR A 54 -6.29 -10.60 -0.27
N ALA A 55 -5.23 -9.87 0.07
CA ALA A 55 -3.86 -10.16 -0.38
C ALA A 55 -2.88 -10.46 0.76
N ALA A 56 -3.32 -10.48 2.02
CA ALA A 56 -2.45 -10.69 3.18
C ALA A 56 -1.57 -11.95 3.08
N ASP A 57 -2.09 -13.01 2.46
CA ASP A 57 -1.36 -14.28 2.26
C ASP A 57 -1.00 -14.55 0.79
N ALA A 58 -1.21 -13.56 -0.10
CA ALA A 58 -0.92 -13.71 -1.53
C ALA A 58 0.58 -13.62 -1.87
N LEU A 59 1.38 -12.98 -1.02
CA LEU A 59 2.80 -12.71 -1.23
C LEU A 59 3.59 -12.88 0.07
N ASP A 60 4.90 -13.08 -0.05
CA ASP A 60 5.83 -12.93 1.08
C ASP A 60 6.07 -11.44 1.36
N TRP A 61 5.18 -10.84 2.14
CA TRP A 61 5.24 -9.42 2.48
C TRP A 61 6.50 -9.00 3.23
N SER A 62 7.25 -9.94 3.83
CA SER A 62 8.54 -9.63 4.47
C SER A 62 9.61 -9.12 3.50
N ARG A 63 9.39 -9.33 2.18
CA ARG A 63 10.23 -8.85 1.09
C ARG A 63 9.76 -7.53 0.47
N VAL A 64 8.70 -6.93 1.03
CA VAL A 64 8.13 -5.68 0.51
C VAL A 64 8.55 -4.51 1.39
N HIS A 65 9.14 -3.50 0.78
CA HIS A 65 9.58 -2.26 1.39
C HIS A 65 8.58 -1.14 1.08
N LEU A 66 7.92 -0.62 2.11
CA LEU A 66 6.94 0.45 2.03
C LEU A 66 7.59 1.81 2.30
N TRP A 67 7.43 2.72 1.36
CA TRP A 67 7.89 4.11 1.39
C TRP A 67 6.69 5.05 1.25
N TRP A 68 6.87 6.35 1.45
CA TRP A 68 5.82 7.35 1.24
C TRP A 68 6.30 8.44 0.29
N GLY A 69 5.42 8.93 -0.57
CA GLY A 69 5.70 10.06 -1.46
C GLY A 69 5.64 11.41 -0.72
N ASP A 70 4.76 11.51 0.28
CA ASP A 70 4.52 12.67 1.12
C ASP A 70 4.00 12.27 2.51
N GLU A 71 4.11 13.18 3.49
CA GLU A 71 3.57 12.98 4.83
C GLU A 71 3.25 14.32 5.52
N ARG A 72 2.35 14.27 6.51
CA ARG A 72 1.96 15.38 7.36
C ARG A 72 2.93 15.47 8.54
N TRP A 73 3.49 16.67 8.76
CA TRP A 73 4.36 16.97 9.90
C TRP A 73 3.54 17.21 11.17
N VAL A 74 3.00 16.12 11.72
CA VAL A 74 2.22 16.06 12.95
C VAL A 74 2.73 14.90 13.82
N PRO A 75 2.30 14.75 15.09
CA PRO A 75 2.81 13.72 15.98
C PRO A 75 2.67 12.31 15.43
N ALA A 76 3.57 11.41 15.84
CA ALA A 76 3.51 10.01 15.43
C ALA A 76 2.18 9.37 15.87
N GLY A 77 1.54 8.64 14.97
CA GLY A 77 0.25 7.97 15.23
C GLY A 77 -0.98 8.89 15.13
N ASP A 78 -0.80 10.16 14.77
CA ASP A 78 -1.93 11.06 14.45
C ASP A 78 -2.72 10.56 13.22
N GLU A 79 -4.05 10.69 13.27
CA GLU A 79 -4.95 10.19 12.22
C GLU A 79 -4.78 10.90 10.86
N ASP A 80 -4.22 12.11 10.86
CA ASP A 80 -3.92 12.86 9.65
C ASP A 80 -2.65 12.35 8.95
N ARG A 81 -1.85 11.49 9.58
CA ARG A 81 -0.68 10.90 8.94
C ARG A 81 -1.06 9.81 7.93
N ASN A 82 -0.38 9.83 6.79
CA ASN A 82 -0.52 8.84 5.73
C ASN A 82 -0.04 7.45 6.20
N ASP A 83 1.00 7.37 7.02
CA ASP A 83 1.48 6.11 7.59
C ASP A 83 0.46 5.46 8.55
N ALA A 84 -0.19 6.24 9.42
CA ALA A 84 -1.26 5.78 10.30
C ALA A 84 -2.46 5.25 9.49
N GLN A 85 -2.82 5.94 8.41
CA GLN A 85 -3.90 5.51 7.50
C GLN A 85 -3.54 4.23 6.75
N ALA A 86 -2.29 4.09 6.31
CA ALA A 86 -1.80 2.87 5.67
C ALA A 86 -1.77 1.69 6.65
N GLN A 87 -1.32 1.91 7.88
CA GLN A 87 -1.34 0.91 8.94
C GLN A 87 -2.75 0.38 9.19
N ALA A 88 -3.72 1.28 9.35
CA ALA A 88 -5.10 0.91 9.60
C ALA A 88 -5.73 0.07 8.46
N GLY A 89 -5.36 0.37 7.21
CA GLY A 89 -5.89 -0.35 6.04
C GLY A 89 -5.17 -1.67 5.76
N LEU A 90 -3.84 -1.68 5.78
CA LEU A 90 -3.04 -2.84 5.39
C LEU A 90 -3.11 -4.00 6.39
N GLY A 91 -3.45 -3.73 7.65
CA GLY A 91 -3.70 -4.78 8.65
C GLY A 91 -2.53 -5.77 8.75
N PRO A 92 -2.73 -7.09 8.53
CA PRO A 92 -1.64 -8.08 8.63
C PRO A 92 -0.46 -7.83 7.69
N ILE A 93 -0.68 -7.18 6.54
CA ILE A 93 0.39 -6.81 5.62
C ILE A 93 1.33 -5.80 6.27
N TRP A 94 0.77 -4.84 7.02
CA TRP A 94 1.54 -3.82 7.71
C TRP A 94 2.62 -4.47 8.55
N ASP A 95 2.25 -5.43 9.42
CA ASP A 95 3.16 -6.05 10.39
C ASP A 95 4.29 -6.83 9.73
N ARG A 96 4.04 -7.41 8.55
CA ARG A 96 5.01 -8.24 7.81
C ARG A 96 5.96 -7.42 6.95
N ALA A 97 5.51 -6.30 6.39
CA ALA A 97 6.30 -5.49 5.48
C ALA A 97 7.42 -4.71 6.17
N VAL A 98 8.50 -4.42 5.46
CA VAL A 98 9.54 -3.48 5.90
C VAL A 98 9.03 -2.06 5.66
N ARG A 99 9.12 -1.17 6.66
CA ARG A 99 8.45 0.14 6.63
C ARG A 99 9.46 1.27 6.82
N HIS A 100 9.37 2.29 5.97
CA HIS A 100 10.24 3.47 5.97
C HIS A 100 9.40 4.75 6.11
N PRO A 101 8.77 5.00 7.29
CA PRO A 101 7.90 6.15 7.48
C PRO A 101 8.69 7.46 7.44
N MET A 102 8.05 8.54 6.97
CA MET A 102 8.62 9.88 7.08
C MET A 102 8.64 10.35 8.54
N PRO A 103 9.53 11.28 8.93
CA PRO A 103 9.63 11.69 10.32
C PRO A 103 8.34 12.35 10.86
N ALA A 104 8.19 12.41 12.18
CA ALA A 104 7.07 13.02 12.89
C ALA A 104 7.53 14.16 13.81
N SER A 105 6.62 15.08 14.15
CA SER A 105 6.91 16.24 15.01
C SER A 105 7.20 15.88 16.46
#